data_AF-A0A2W5AXR9-F1
#
_entry.id   AF-A0A2W5AXR9-F1
#
_cell.length_a   1.000
_cell.length_b   1.000
_cell.length_c   1.000
_cell.angle_alpha   90.00
_cell.angle_beta   90.00
_cell.angle_gamma   90.00
#
_symmetry.space_group_name_H-M   'P 1'
#
loop_
_entity.id
_entity.type
_entity.pdbx_description
1 polymer ?
#
loop_
_entity_poly.entity_id
_entity_poly.type
_entity_poly.pdbx_seq_one_letter_code
_entity_poly.pdbx_strand_id
1 'polypeptide(L)'
;PEGRNGALVRTLASYERYYSEWGETWELQALLRATWIAGDKNLGMRFLRMIDQFRYPAGGATAKQVSEIRRMKARVDSERLPKGADKNLHTKLGRGGLTDVEWTAQLLTMQHCDKKHLRNTSTLGVLREMAGEELISEADALTMREAWITATKARNALALVRGKRKDQLPGSGKPLAQVAAAAGWPIEESQEFLDDYLKKTRRARTVVDRVFWGEDIVEDAESSEFDHMDQLDWGADHHPEDSRAFGIGDHVELDKVLNSDMLDRDWAADRRDEVVRAFRGRRPRL
;
A
#
# COMPACT_ATOMS: atom_id res chain seq x y z
N PRO A 1 -10.91 -19.18 -1.73
CA PRO A 1 -12.34 -19.24 -2.11
C PRO A 1 -13.21 -19.48 -0.87
N GLU A 2 -14.39 -18.86 -0.77
CA GLU A 2 -15.37 -19.05 0.33
C GLU A 2 -14.90 -18.64 1.75
N GLY A 3 -13.75 -17.97 1.86
CA GLY A 3 -13.20 -17.52 3.13
C GLY A 3 -13.04 -18.66 4.14
N ARG A 4 -13.45 -18.41 5.40
CA ARG A 4 -13.32 -19.37 6.52
C ARG A 4 -14.16 -20.64 6.37
N ASN A 5 -15.19 -20.63 5.52
CA ASN A 5 -16.06 -21.77 5.30
C ASN A 5 -15.55 -22.67 4.17
N GLY A 6 -14.56 -22.22 3.40
CA GLY A 6 -13.97 -22.98 2.30
C GLY A 6 -12.93 -24.01 2.78
N ALA A 7 -12.63 -24.98 1.92
CA ALA A 7 -11.53 -25.90 2.14
C ALA A 7 -10.18 -25.15 2.24
N LEU A 8 -9.35 -25.52 3.22
CA LEU A 8 -8.04 -24.90 3.47
C LEU A 8 -7.09 -25.02 2.27
N VAL A 9 -7.14 -26.16 1.56
CA VAL A 9 -6.37 -26.41 0.35
C VAL A 9 -7.31 -26.91 -0.74
N ARG A 10 -7.09 -26.45 -1.97
CA ARG A 10 -7.86 -26.82 -3.16
C ARG A 10 -6.93 -27.19 -4.31
N THR A 11 -7.41 -28.05 -5.20
CA THR A 11 -6.71 -28.36 -6.45
C THR A 11 -6.77 -27.16 -7.41
N LEU A 12 -5.86 -27.09 -8.38
CA LEU A 12 -5.91 -26.05 -9.43
C LEU A 12 -7.25 -26.04 -10.18
N ALA A 13 -7.78 -27.22 -10.53
CA ALA A 13 -9.06 -27.33 -11.22
C ALA A 13 -10.23 -26.80 -10.36
N SER A 14 -10.17 -26.97 -9.03
CA SER A 14 -11.18 -26.40 -8.12
C SER A 14 -11.09 -24.87 -8.05
N TYR A 15 -9.88 -24.30 -8.09
CA TYR A 15 -9.71 -22.84 -8.18
C TYR A 15 -10.21 -22.28 -9.51
N GLU A 16 -9.85 -22.91 -10.62
CA GLU A 16 -10.27 -22.50 -11.95
C GLU A 16 -11.80 -22.49 -12.07
N ARG A 17 -12.43 -23.60 -11.69
CA ARG A 17 -13.90 -23.71 -11.65
C ARG A 17 -14.53 -22.63 -10.78
N TYR A 18 -13.92 -22.36 -9.61
CA TYR A 18 -14.47 -21.36 -8.70
C TYR A 18 -14.49 -19.97 -9.31
N TYR A 19 -13.35 -19.52 -9.86
CA TYR A 19 -13.28 -18.18 -10.45
C TYR A 19 -14.08 -18.06 -11.74
N SER A 20 -14.25 -19.15 -12.50
CA SER A 20 -15.09 -19.13 -13.70
C SER A 20 -16.59 -19.05 -13.40
N GLU A 21 -17.07 -19.71 -12.33
CA GLU A 21 -18.51 -19.80 -12.03
C GLU A 21 -18.98 -18.76 -11.01
N TRP A 22 -18.15 -18.41 -10.01
CA TRP A 22 -18.55 -17.61 -8.85
C TRP A 22 -17.59 -16.48 -8.50
N GLY A 23 -16.57 -16.21 -9.33
CA GLY A 23 -15.57 -15.19 -9.03
C GLY A 23 -16.18 -13.79 -8.92
N GLU A 24 -16.11 -13.19 -7.74
CA GLU A 24 -16.60 -11.84 -7.50
C GLU A 24 -15.54 -10.79 -7.88
N THR A 25 -15.98 -9.61 -8.34
CA THR A 25 -15.08 -8.53 -8.81
C THR A 25 -13.99 -8.15 -7.79
N TRP A 26 -14.32 -8.13 -6.50
CA TRP A 26 -13.35 -7.83 -5.45
C TRP A 26 -12.34 -8.95 -5.22
N GLU A 27 -12.71 -10.21 -5.48
CA GLU A 27 -11.76 -11.32 -5.46
C GLU A 27 -10.78 -11.19 -6.61
N LEU A 28 -11.25 -10.76 -7.79
CA LEU A 28 -10.38 -10.49 -8.94
C LEU A 28 -9.40 -9.34 -8.66
N GLN A 29 -9.86 -8.27 -8.02
CA GLN A 29 -8.98 -7.20 -7.53
C GLN A 29 -7.95 -7.73 -6.53
N ALA A 30 -8.37 -8.54 -5.55
CA ALA A 30 -7.47 -9.16 -4.58
C ALA A 30 -6.41 -10.04 -5.24
N LEU A 31 -6.76 -10.76 -6.32
CA LEU A 31 -5.84 -11.59 -7.09
C LEU A 31 -4.73 -10.79 -7.77
N LEU A 32 -4.83 -9.46 -7.92
CA LEU A 32 -3.74 -8.63 -8.43
C LEU A 32 -2.49 -8.66 -7.55
N ARG A 33 -2.62 -9.03 -6.27
CA ARG A 33 -1.49 -9.20 -5.34
C ARG A 33 -0.92 -10.61 -5.32
N ALA A 34 -1.56 -11.57 -6.00
CA ALA A 34 -1.15 -12.97 -5.95
C ALA A 34 0.22 -13.18 -6.61
N THR A 35 1.12 -13.84 -5.88
CA THR A 35 2.47 -14.24 -6.31
C THR A 35 2.85 -15.57 -5.68
N TRP A 36 3.85 -16.25 -6.23
CA TRP A 36 4.43 -17.45 -5.63
C TRP A 36 5.43 -17.07 -4.54
N ILE A 37 5.25 -17.59 -3.31
CA ILE A 37 6.10 -17.29 -2.15
C ILE A 37 6.85 -18.54 -1.67
N ALA A 38 6.25 -19.72 -1.73
CA ALA A 38 6.82 -20.96 -1.21
C ALA A 38 6.18 -22.22 -1.86
N GLY A 39 6.79 -23.38 -1.63
CA GLY A 39 6.33 -24.68 -2.16
C GLY A 39 6.84 -24.97 -3.57
N ASP A 40 6.18 -25.88 -4.30
CA ASP A 40 6.57 -26.21 -5.67
C ASP A 40 6.37 -25.01 -6.62
N LYS A 41 7.47 -24.53 -7.21
CA LYS A 41 7.46 -23.36 -8.10
C LYS A 41 6.63 -23.59 -9.35
N ASN A 42 6.67 -24.80 -9.92
CA ASN A 42 5.93 -25.10 -11.15
C ASN A 42 4.42 -25.05 -10.93
N LEU A 43 3.94 -25.60 -9.81
CA LEU A 43 2.56 -25.51 -9.36
C LEU A 43 2.14 -24.06 -9.13
N GLY A 44 2.98 -23.26 -8.45
CA GLY A 44 2.77 -21.82 -8.27
C GLY A 44 2.61 -21.08 -9.59
N MET A 45 3.52 -21.29 -10.54
CA MET A 45 3.43 -20.65 -11.87
C MET A 45 2.22 -21.12 -12.69
N ARG A 46 1.76 -22.35 -12.50
CA ARG A 46 0.50 -22.84 -13.10
C ARG A 46 -0.72 -22.15 -12.48
N PHE A 47 -0.74 -21.96 -11.17
CA PHE A 47 -1.78 -21.20 -10.50
C PHE A 47 -1.82 -19.74 -10.99
N LEU A 48 -0.68 -19.06 -11.04
CA LEU A 48 -0.59 -17.67 -11.51
C LEU A 48 -1.10 -17.52 -12.95
N ARG A 49 -0.67 -18.41 -13.86
CA ARG A 49 -1.18 -18.41 -15.24
C ARG A 49 -2.68 -18.69 -15.33
N MET A 50 -3.21 -19.56 -14.47
CA MET A 50 -4.64 -19.86 -14.43
C MET A 50 -5.44 -18.65 -13.94
N ILE A 51 -4.98 -17.90 -12.92
CA ILE A 51 -5.71 -16.72 -12.44
C ILE A 51 -5.57 -15.50 -13.35
N ASP A 52 -4.52 -15.43 -14.18
CA ASP A 52 -4.29 -14.31 -15.11
C ASP A 52 -5.47 -14.09 -16.06
N GLN A 53 -6.17 -15.15 -16.48
CA GLN A 53 -7.34 -15.02 -17.34
C GLN A 53 -8.52 -14.32 -16.66
N PHE A 54 -8.59 -14.36 -15.32
CA PHE A 54 -9.67 -13.74 -14.54
C PHE A 54 -9.31 -12.35 -14.03
N ARG A 55 -8.06 -12.15 -13.56
CA ARG A 55 -7.60 -10.84 -13.06
C ARG A 55 -7.16 -9.87 -14.17
N TYR A 56 -6.86 -10.38 -15.37
CA TYR A 56 -6.49 -9.59 -16.55
C TYR A 56 -7.31 -9.97 -17.80
N PRO A 57 -8.65 -9.81 -17.76
CA PRO A 57 -9.50 -10.17 -18.89
C PRO A 57 -9.19 -9.33 -20.13
N ALA A 58 -9.43 -9.88 -21.31
CA ALA A 58 -9.33 -9.13 -22.56
C ALA A 58 -10.29 -7.93 -22.53
N GLY A 59 -9.79 -6.73 -22.84
CA GLY A 59 -10.56 -5.48 -22.79
C GLY A 59 -10.61 -4.81 -21.42
N GLY A 60 -9.97 -5.38 -20.38
CA GLY A 60 -9.91 -4.77 -19.05
C GLY A 60 -11.22 -4.87 -18.26
N ALA A 61 -11.27 -4.16 -17.14
CA ALA A 61 -12.45 -4.09 -16.29
C ALA A 61 -13.60 -3.38 -17.00
N THR A 62 -14.78 -3.99 -16.94
CA THR A 62 -16.03 -3.39 -17.41
C THR A 62 -16.44 -2.21 -16.51
N ALA A 63 -17.26 -1.29 -17.05
CA ALA A 63 -17.83 -0.19 -16.26
C ALA A 63 -18.60 -0.67 -15.02
N LYS A 64 -19.25 -1.84 -15.11
CA LYS A 64 -19.92 -2.49 -13.97
C LYS A 64 -18.92 -2.87 -12.88
N GLN A 65 -17.81 -3.52 -13.25
CA GLN A 65 -16.76 -3.90 -12.31
C GLN A 65 -16.12 -2.68 -11.64
N VAL A 66 -15.84 -1.62 -12.41
CA VAL A 66 -15.34 -0.34 -11.87
C VAL A 66 -16.30 0.24 -10.82
N SER A 67 -17.60 0.26 -11.12
CA SER A 67 -18.63 0.73 -10.18
C SER A 67 -18.73 -0.15 -8.91
N GLU A 68 -18.63 -1.47 -9.05
CA GLU A 68 -18.62 -2.41 -7.91
C GLU A 68 -17.40 -2.20 -7.00
N ILE A 69 -16.21 -2.00 -7.58
CA ILE A 69 -14.97 -1.70 -6.85
C ILE A 69 -15.12 -0.38 -6.09
N ARG A 70 -15.57 0.70 -6.75
CA ARG A 70 -15.83 2.00 -6.09
C ARG A 70 -16.84 1.87 -4.95
N ARG A 71 -17.95 1.15 -5.16
CA ARG A 71 -18.95 0.89 -4.11
C ARG A 71 -18.36 0.11 -2.95
N MET A 72 -17.50 -0.87 -3.23
CA MET A 72 -16.82 -1.61 -2.17
C MET A 72 -15.85 -0.73 -1.39
N LYS A 73 -15.08 0.12 -2.06
CA LYS A 73 -14.16 1.07 -1.42
C LYS A 73 -14.90 1.96 -0.44
N ALA A 74 -16.04 2.53 -0.87
CA ALA A 74 -16.87 3.40 -0.03
C ALA A 74 -17.36 2.67 1.23
N ARG A 75 -17.74 1.39 1.12
CA ARG A 75 -18.10 0.55 2.28
C ARG A 75 -16.91 0.25 3.18
N VAL A 76 -15.74 -0.06 2.62
CA VAL A 76 -14.53 -0.29 3.41
C VAL A 76 -14.19 0.96 4.23
N ASP A 77 -14.27 2.14 3.62
CA ASP A 77 -13.96 3.41 4.28
C ASP A 77 -14.94 3.78 5.39
N SER A 78 -16.21 3.40 5.26
CA SER A 78 -17.25 3.68 6.26
C SER A 78 -17.34 2.63 7.36
N GLU A 79 -17.12 1.34 7.05
CA GLU A 79 -17.37 0.23 7.96
C GLU A 79 -16.11 -0.32 8.64
N ARG A 80 -14.93 -0.19 8.02
CA ARG A 80 -13.69 -0.83 8.55
C ARG A 80 -12.84 0.09 9.40
N LEU A 81 -13.01 1.41 9.26
CA LEU A 81 -12.34 2.34 10.14
C LEU A 81 -12.87 2.14 11.59
N PRO A 82 -11.99 1.91 12.58
CA PRO A 82 -12.44 1.72 13.96
C PRO A 82 -13.26 2.91 14.46
N LYS A 83 -14.30 2.64 15.25
CA LYS A 83 -15.15 3.70 15.84
C LYS A 83 -14.28 4.65 16.67
N GLY A 84 -14.34 5.95 16.36
CA GLY A 84 -13.56 6.98 17.04
C GLY A 84 -12.11 7.13 16.55
N ALA A 85 -11.69 6.36 15.54
CA ALA A 85 -10.40 6.61 14.89
C ALA A 85 -10.47 7.90 14.07
N ASP A 86 -9.36 8.66 14.09
CA ASP A 86 -9.21 9.84 13.27
C ASP A 86 -8.80 9.45 11.84
N LYS A 87 -9.65 9.81 10.86
CA LYS A 87 -9.42 9.55 9.43
C LYS A 87 -8.16 10.17 8.89
N ASN A 88 -7.70 11.28 9.46
CA ASN A 88 -6.51 11.96 9.01
C ASN A 88 -5.24 11.32 9.58
N LEU A 89 -5.33 10.61 10.70
CA LEU A 89 -4.17 10.00 11.38
C LEU A 89 -4.03 8.50 11.14
N HIS A 90 -5.01 7.88 10.47
CA HIS A 90 -5.03 6.44 10.24
C HIS A 90 -4.22 6.05 9.00
N THR A 91 -3.01 5.51 9.17
CA THR A 91 -2.02 5.23 8.10
C THR A 91 -2.53 4.29 7.02
N LYS A 92 -3.39 3.32 7.37
CA LYS A 92 -3.94 2.34 6.42
C LYS A 92 -5.26 2.75 5.78
N LEU A 93 -6.31 2.87 6.60
CA LEU A 93 -7.69 3.14 6.19
C LEU A 93 -8.07 4.64 6.21
N GLY A 94 -7.13 5.53 6.54
CA GLY A 94 -7.35 6.96 6.53
C GLY A 94 -7.29 7.55 5.13
N ARG A 95 -7.65 8.84 5.04
CA ARG A 95 -7.68 9.59 3.78
C ARG A 95 -6.27 9.69 3.20
N GLY A 96 -6.11 9.35 1.92
CA GLY A 96 -4.82 9.31 1.23
C GLY A 96 -3.81 8.33 1.85
N GLY A 97 -4.27 7.42 2.71
CA GLY A 97 -3.46 6.38 3.32
C GLY A 97 -3.20 5.21 2.37
N LEU A 98 -2.63 4.13 2.89
CA LEU A 98 -2.20 2.98 2.08
C LEU A 98 -3.34 2.40 1.24
N THR A 99 -4.53 2.23 1.82
CA THR A 99 -5.66 1.61 1.11
C THR A 99 -6.21 2.50 0.00
N ASP A 100 -6.15 3.83 0.13
CA ASP A 100 -6.52 4.75 -0.95
C ASP A 100 -5.58 4.55 -2.16
N VAL A 101 -4.26 4.61 -1.93
CA VAL A 101 -3.27 4.49 -3.01
C VAL A 101 -3.28 3.11 -3.66
N GLU A 102 -3.35 2.02 -2.87
CA GLU A 102 -3.39 0.66 -3.42
C GLU A 102 -4.64 0.42 -4.27
N TRP A 103 -5.81 0.88 -3.84
CA TRP A 103 -7.04 0.69 -4.60
C TRP A 103 -7.04 1.48 -5.90
N THR A 104 -6.46 2.68 -5.91
CA THR A 104 -6.22 3.45 -7.14
C THR A 104 -5.36 2.67 -8.13
N ALA A 105 -4.19 2.22 -7.69
CA ALA A 105 -3.28 1.44 -8.53
C ALA A 105 -3.94 0.13 -9.03
N GLN A 106 -4.69 -0.56 -8.17
CA GLN A 106 -5.39 -1.79 -8.55
C GLN A 106 -6.51 -1.54 -9.56
N LEU A 107 -7.36 -0.53 -9.35
CA LEU A 107 -8.45 -0.21 -10.27
C LEU A 107 -7.92 0.13 -11.66
N LEU A 108 -6.92 1.02 -11.72
CA LEU A 108 -6.27 1.39 -12.98
C LEU A 108 -5.59 0.17 -13.65
N THR A 109 -4.97 -0.72 -12.86
CA THR A 109 -4.41 -1.97 -13.38
C THR A 109 -5.50 -2.85 -14.00
N MET A 110 -6.68 -2.95 -13.37
CA MET A 110 -7.78 -3.73 -13.93
C MET A 110 -8.32 -3.10 -15.23
N GLN A 111 -8.40 -1.76 -15.30
CA GLN A 111 -8.85 -1.05 -16.49
C GLN A 111 -7.86 -1.16 -17.66
N HIS A 112 -6.55 -1.19 -17.38
CA HIS A 112 -5.47 -1.16 -18.38
C HIS A 112 -4.63 -2.44 -18.38
N CYS A 113 -5.23 -3.58 -18.03
CA CYS A 113 -4.47 -4.84 -17.89
C CYS A 113 -3.96 -5.42 -19.21
N ASP A 114 -4.36 -4.88 -20.35
CA ASP A 114 -3.78 -5.17 -21.67
C ASP A 114 -2.30 -4.79 -21.73
N LYS A 115 -1.91 -3.73 -21.02
CA LYS A 115 -0.52 -3.30 -20.82
C LYS A 115 0.20 -4.25 -19.86
N LYS A 116 1.00 -5.16 -20.40
CA LYS A 116 1.63 -6.26 -19.62
C LYS A 116 2.54 -5.79 -18.49
N HIS A 117 3.21 -4.64 -18.63
CA HIS A 117 4.07 -4.09 -17.58
C HIS A 117 3.28 -3.60 -16.35
N LEU A 118 1.97 -3.32 -16.49
CA LEU A 118 1.07 -3.03 -15.37
C LEU A 118 0.67 -4.28 -14.58
N ARG A 119 0.97 -5.49 -15.08
CA ARG A 119 0.67 -6.76 -14.39
C ARG A 119 1.71 -7.07 -13.32
N ASN A 120 1.90 -6.12 -12.41
CA ASN A 120 2.87 -6.15 -11.33
C ASN A 120 2.13 -6.08 -9.97
N THR A 121 2.62 -6.82 -8.98
CA THR A 121 2.04 -6.83 -7.63
C THR A 121 2.48 -5.62 -6.77
N SER A 122 3.53 -4.92 -7.19
CA SER A 122 4.08 -3.74 -6.50
C SER A 122 3.25 -2.50 -6.80
N THR A 123 2.64 -1.89 -5.78
CA THR A 123 1.91 -0.63 -5.91
C THR A 123 2.78 0.48 -6.49
N LEU A 124 4.01 0.65 -5.97
CA LEU A 124 4.94 1.67 -6.44
C LEU A 124 5.46 1.39 -7.86
N GLY A 125 5.64 0.11 -8.20
CA GLY A 125 6.00 -0.30 -9.57
C GLY A 125 4.89 0.07 -10.54
N VAL A 126 3.65 -0.27 -10.21
CA VAL A 126 2.47 0.04 -11.03
C VAL A 126 2.29 1.55 -11.20
N LEU A 127 2.43 2.36 -10.14
CA LEU A 127 2.32 3.83 -10.25
C LEU A 127 3.36 4.43 -11.21
N ARG A 128 4.60 3.92 -11.17
CA ARG A 128 5.67 4.32 -12.09
C ARG A 128 5.29 4.03 -13.54
N GLU A 129 4.89 2.80 -13.81
CA GLU A 129 4.52 2.38 -15.16
C GLU A 129 3.28 3.16 -15.66
N MET A 130 2.32 3.47 -14.80
CA MET A 130 1.16 4.30 -15.16
C MET A 130 1.53 5.72 -15.57
N ALA A 131 2.53 6.33 -14.91
CA ALA A 131 3.05 7.63 -15.31
C ALA A 131 3.76 7.56 -16.67
N GLY A 132 4.61 6.54 -16.88
CA GLY A 132 5.31 6.34 -18.16
C GLY A 132 4.38 6.07 -19.33
N GLU A 133 3.18 5.55 -19.06
CA GLU A 133 2.11 5.30 -20.02
C GLU A 133 1.07 6.44 -20.11
N GLU A 134 1.32 7.56 -19.43
CA GLU A 134 0.46 8.75 -19.38
C GLU A 134 -0.99 8.45 -18.94
N LEU A 135 -1.20 7.38 -18.17
CA LEU A 135 -2.51 7.03 -17.60
C LEU A 135 -2.88 7.93 -16.42
N ILE A 136 -1.86 8.43 -15.73
CA ILE A 136 -1.93 9.50 -14.73
C ILE A 136 -0.74 10.43 -14.97
N SER A 137 -0.84 11.67 -14.50
CA SER A 137 0.30 12.59 -14.58
C SER A 137 1.47 12.07 -13.72
N GLU A 138 2.69 12.44 -14.10
CA GLU A 138 3.88 12.14 -13.31
C GLU A 138 3.80 12.73 -11.89
N ALA A 139 3.26 13.95 -11.77
CA ALA A 139 3.02 14.62 -10.50
C ALA A 139 2.03 13.84 -9.59
N ASP A 140 0.98 13.26 -10.16
CA ASP A 140 0.01 12.45 -9.44
C ASP A 140 0.62 11.14 -8.94
N ALA A 141 1.40 10.48 -9.82
CA ALA A 141 2.13 9.27 -9.46
C ALA A 141 3.14 9.53 -8.33
N LEU A 142 3.90 10.63 -8.41
CA LEU A 142 4.85 11.04 -7.38
C LEU A 142 4.12 11.35 -6.06
N THR A 143 3.02 12.10 -6.11
CA THR A 143 2.22 12.43 -4.92
C THR A 143 1.71 11.18 -4.21
N MET A 144 1.18 10.20 -4.96
CA MET A 144 0.73 8.92 -4.38
C MET A 144 1.90 8.08 -3.85
N ARG A 145 3.05 8.08 -4.54
CA ARG A 145 4.28 7.40 -4.08
C ARG A 145 4.75 7.97 -2.74
N GLU A 146 4.82 9.30 -2.62
CA GLU A 146 5.27 9.95 -1.39
C GLU A 146 4.34 9.62 -0.21
N ALA A 147 3.03 9.70 -0.41
CA ALA A 147 2.06 9.32 0.62
C ALA A 147 2.18 7.85 1.00
N TRP A 148 2.33 6.94 0.03
CA TRP A 148 2.56 5.51 0.28
C TRP A 148 3.79 5.26 1.14
N ILE A 149 4.93 5.85 0.78
CA ILE A 149 6.19 5.67 1.51
C ILE A 149 6.09 6.28 2.91
N THR A 150 5.56 7.50 3.04
CA THR A 150 5.38 8.18 4.33
C THR A 150 4.43 7.41 5.24
N ALA A 151 3.29 6.93 4.74
CA ALA A 151 2.34 6.14 5.51
C ALA A 151 2.91 4.76 5.91
N THR A 152 3.70 4.13 5.04
CA THR A 152 4.40 2.87 5.35
C THR A 152 5.41 3.07 6.47
N LYS A 153 6.29 4.08 6.35
CA LYS A 153 7.28 4.40 7.40
C LYS A 153 6.63 4.72 8.74
N ALA A 154 5.57 5.54 8.73
CA ALA A 154 4.80 5.89 9.92
C ALA A 154 4.17 4.65 10.58
N ARG A 155 3.57 3.75 9.79
CA ARG A 155 2.97 2.50 10.27
C ARG A 155 4.01 1.54 10.86
N ASN A 156 5.19 1.43 10.23
CA ASN A 156 6.27 0.57 10.70
C ASN A 156 6.87 1.11 12.00
N ALA A 157 7.12 2.42 12.07
CA ALA A 157 7.56 3.09 13.30
C ALA A 157 6.56 2.90 14.45
N LEU A 158 5.25 2.99 14.16
CA LEU A 158 4.19 2.75 15.15
C LEU A 158 4.22 1.30 15.67
N ALA A 159 4.41 0.33 14.78
CA ALA A 159 4.55 -1.08 15.17
C ALA A 159 5.79 -1.32 16.04
N LEU A 160 6.93 -0.71 15.69
CA LEU A 160 8.18 -0.81 16.46
C LEU A 160 8.02 -0.23 17.87
N VAL A 161 7.44 0.96 18.00
CA VAL A 161 7.29 1.63 19.30
C VAL A 161 6.26 0.95 20.20
N ARG A 162 5.16 0.43 19.63
CA ARG A 162 4.05 -0.13 20.41
C ARG A 162 4.14 -1.64 20.63
N GLY A 163 4.98 -2.35 19.85
CA GLY A 163 5.03 -3.81 19.84
C GLY A 163 3.74 -4.48 19.37
N LYS A 164 2.82 -3.71 18.76
CA LYS A 164 1.53 -4.17 18.24
C LYS A 164 1.21 -3.41 16.96
N ARG A 165 0.57 -4.08 16.00
CA ARG A 165 0.05 -3.45 14.78
C ARG A 165 -1.09 -2.51 15.16
N LYS A 166 -0.78 -1.23 15.27
CA LYS A 166 -1.76 -0.13 15.27
C LYS A 166 -1.56 0.65 14.00
N ASP A 167 -2.64 1.20 13.46
CA ASP A 167 -2.62 1.96 12.21
C ASP A 167 -2.99 3.43 12.44
N GLN A 168 -3.03 3.92 13.68
CA GLN A 168 -3.34 5.33 13.97
C GLN A 168 -2.17 6.02 14.66
N LEU A 169 -1.67 7.09 14.05
CA LEU A 169 -0.65 7.94 14.64
C LEU A 169 -1.18 8.60 15.94
N PRO A 170 -0.34 8.72 16.97
CA PRO A 170 -0.71 9.45 18.19
C PRO A 170 -0.80 10.96 17.91
N GLY A 171 -1.59 11.65 18.71
CA GLY A 171 -1.52 13.12 18.80
C GLY A 171 -0.22 13.59 19.48
N SER A 172 -0.10 14.90 19.65
CA SER A 172 1.12 15.55 20.15
C SER A 172 1.64 15.01 21.49
N GLY A 173 2.94 15.23 21.73
CA GLY A 173 3.63 14.85 22.95
C GLY A 173 4.46 13.58 22.83
N LYS A 174 4.82 13.01 23.99
CA LYS A 174 5.81 11.91 24.08
C LYS A 174 5.54 10.72 23.16
N PRO A 175 4.30 10.22 22.98
CA PRO A 175 4.07 9.09 22.09
C PRO A 175 4.36 9.40 20.62
N LEU A 176 4.05 10.61 20.15
CA LEU A 176 4.38 11.04 18.78
C LEU A 176 5.89 11.17 18.61
N ALA A 177 6.56 11.75 19.59
CA ALA A 177 8.01 11.91 19.59
C ALA A 177 8.75 10.56 19.45
N GLN A 178 8.26 9.51 20.10
CA GLN A 178 8.82 8.15 19.95
C GLN A 178 8.59 7.57 18.55
N VAL A 179 7.41 7.80 17.96
CA VAL A 179 7.09 7.33 16.60
C VAL A 179 7.90 8.09 15.55
N ALA A 180 8.02 9.41 15.68
CA ALA A 180 8.86 10.24 14.81
C ALA A 180 10.32 9.77 14.85
N ALA A 181 10.88 9.56 16.05
CA ALA A 181 12.22 9.01 16.23
C ALA A 181 12.41 7.65 15.53
N ALA A 182 11.46 6.72 15.69
CA ALA A 182 11.51 5.42 15.02
C ALA A 182 11.32 5.52 13.49
N ALA A 183 10.67 6.58 12.99
CA ALA A 183 10.55 6.87 11.57
C ALA A 183 11.81 7.55 10.98
N GLY A 184 12.78 7.91 11.83
CA GLY A 184 14.05 8.54 11.44
C GLY A 184 14.05 10.07 11.54
N TRP A 185 13.10 10.66 12.26
CA TRP A 185 13.05 12.11 12.52
C TRP A 185 13.67 12.43 13.88
N PRO A 186 14.28 13.61 14.06
CA PRO A 186 14.63 14.12 15.39
C PRO A 186 13.42 14.14 16.33
N ILE A 187 13.65 13.88 17.62
CA ILE A 187 12.55 13.76 18.60
C ILE A 187 11.88 15.12 18.85
N GLU A 188 12.65 16.20 18.71
CA GLU A 188 12.20 17.59 18.79
C GLU A 188 11.28 17.97 17.62
N GLU A 189 11.49 17.37 16.45
CA GLU A 189 10.74 17.61 15.20
C GLU A 189 9.49 16.72 15.06
N SER A 190 9.02 16.16 16.17
CA SER A 190 7.89 15.22 16.15
C SER A 190 6.58 15.79 15.60
N GLN A 191 6.37 17.09 15.75
CA GLN A 191 5.22 17.78 15.18
C GLN A 191 5.37 17.96 13.66
N GLU A 192 6.58 18.27 13.19
CA GLU A 192 6.90 18.42 11.76
C GLU A 192 6.74 17.09 11.02
N PHE A 193 7.14 15.97 11.64
CA PHE A 193 6.85 14.62 11.14
C PHE A 193 5.33 14.41 10.91
N LEU A 194 4.51 14.83 11.88
CA LEU A 194 3.06 14.68 11.77
C LEU A 194 2.48 15.60 10.68
N ASP A 195 2.96 16.84 10.60
CA ASP A 195 2.51 17.81 9.62
C ASP A 195 2.90 17.40 8.19
N ASP A 196 4.10 16.83 7.98
CA ASP A 196 4.53 16.23 6.72
C ASP A 196 3.62 15.06 6.31
N TYR A 197 3.31 14.16 7.26
CA TYR A 197 2.39 13.05 7.03
C TYR A 197 0.99 13.54 6.63
N LEU A 198 0.44 14.54 7.33
CA LEU A 198 -0.87 15.11 7.04
C LEU A 198 -0.89 15.84 5.69
N LYS A 199 0.18 16.56 5.34
CA LYS A 199 0.32 17.26 4.05
C LYS A 199 0.33 16.27 2.89
N LYS A 200 1.16 15.23 2.95
CA LYS A 200 1.30 14.23 1.88
C LYS A 200 0.03 13.42 1.68
N THR A 201 -0.60 12.96 2.77
CA THR A 201 -1.85 12.18 2.68
C THR A 201 -3.02 13.04 2.20
N ARG A 202 -3.09 14.33 2.56
CA ARG A 202 -4.07 15.26 1.97
C ARG A 202 -3.91 15.41 0.45
N ARG A 203 -2.69 15.62 -0.02
CA ARG A 203 -2.40 15.73 -1.47
C ARG A 203 -2.74 14.43 -2.21
N ALA A 204 -2.34 13.28 -1.67
CA ALA A 204 -2.71 11.99 -2.25
C ALA A 204 -4.22 11.76 -2.25
N ARG A 205 -4.94 12.28 -1.25
CA ARG A 205 -6.41 12.20 -1.26
C ARG A 205 -7.01 12.99 -2.43
N THR A 206 -6.53 14.20 -2.69
CA THR A 206 -6.94 14.99 -3.87
C THR A 206 -6.70 14.21 -5.16
N VAL A 207 -5.54 13.55 -5.31
CA VAL A 207 -5.27 12.70 -6.48
C VAL A 207 -6.25 11.52 -6.55
N VAL A 208 -6.55 10.86 -5.43
CA VAL A 208 -7.49 9.73 -5.36
C VAL A 208 -8.92 10.16 -5.72
N ASP A 209 -9.36 11.33 -5.27
CA ASP A 209 -10.66 11.91 -5.60
C ASP A 209 -10.80 12.13 -7.13
N ARG A 210 -9.78 12.68 -7.78
CA ARG A 210 -9.77 12.82 -9.24
C ARG A 210 -9.64 11.48 -9.97
N VAL A 211 -8.63 10.67 -9.63
CA VAL A 211 -8.24 9.49 -10.42
C VAL A 211 -9.13 8.27 -10.11
N PHE A 212 -9.35 7.97 -8.83
CA PHE A 212 -10.14 6.79 -8.46
C PHE A 212 -11.64 7.08 -8.51
N TRP A 213 -12.10 8.24 -8.05
CA TRP A 213 -13.54 8.56 -7.98
C TRP A 213 -14.06 9.28 -9.23
N GLY A 214 -13.20 9.99 -9.98
CA GLY A 214 -13.62 10.80 -11.12
C GLY A 214 -14.29 12.10 -10.69
N GLU A 215 -13.92 12.64 -9.54
CA GLU A 215 -14.44 13.91 -9.03
C GLU A 215 -13.69 15.08 -9.68
N ASP A 216 -14.44 16.05 -10.21
CA ASP A 216 -13.87 17.33 -10.66
C ASP A 216 -13.51 18.16 -9.43
N ILE A 217 -12.23 18.21 -9.10
CA ILE A 217 -11.75 19.04 -8.00
C ILE A 217 -11.46 20.43 -8.55
N VAL A 218 -12.29 21.40 -8.16
CA VAL A 218 -11.98 22.81 -8.37
C VAL A 218 -10.79 23.13 -7.48
N GLU A 219 -9.62 23.38 -8.08
CA GLU A 219 -8.45 23.81 -7.33
C GLU A 219 -8.71 25.20 -6.75
N ASP A 220 -8.80 25.30 -5.42
CA ASP A 220 -8.69 26.59 -4.74
C ASP A 220 -7.30 27.16 -5.05
N ALA A 221 -7.28 28.35 -5.68
CA ALA A 221 -6.12 28.99 -6.29
C ALA A 221 -4.92 29.30 -5.36
N GLU A 222 -4.99 28.95 -4.08
CA GLU A 222 -3.91 29.15 -3.10
C GLU A 222 -2.78 28.10 -3.17
N SER A 223 -2.95 27.04 -3.96
CA SER A 223 -1.94 25.96 -4.08
C SER A 223 -0.93 26.16 -5.22
N SER A 224 -1.08 27.20 -6.03
CA SER A 224 -0.29 27.47 -7.24
C SER A 224 1.13 28.03 -7.01
N GLU A 225 1.50 28.36 -5.76
CA GLU A 225 2.84 28.94 -5.47
C GLU A 225 3.98 27.90 -5.33
N PHE A 226 3.71 26.60 -5.41
CA PHE A 226 4.73 25.55 -5.19
C PHE A 226 5.14 24.77 -6.45
N ASP A 227 4.73 25.23 -7.64
CA ASP A 227 4.98 24.53 -8.92
C ASP A 227 6.41 24.70 -9.48
N HIS A 228 7.34 25.09 -8.60
CA HIS A 228 8.77 25.02 -8.85
C HIS A 228 9.41 24.06 -7.85
N MET A 229 9.09 22.77 -7.98
CA MET A 229 9.90 21.72 -7.38
C MET A 229 10.84 21.19 -8.46
N ASP A 230 12.13 21.34 -8.18
CA ASP A 230 13.26 20.94 -9.00
C ASP A 230 13.07 19.59 -9.67
N GLN A 231 13.61 19.49 -10.88
CA GLN A 231 13.87 18.26 -11.62
C GLN A 231 14.54 17.22 -10.71
N LEU A 232 13.73 16.44 -10.00
CA LEU A 232 14.20 15.27 -9.28
C LEU A 232 14.38 14.17 -10.31
N ASP A 233 15.64 13.93 -10.62
CA ASP A 233 16.15 12.84 -11.43
C ASP A 233 15.47 11.52 -11.03
N TRP A 234 14.68 10.98 -11.94
CA TRP A 234 14.08 9.64 -11.86
C TRP A 234 15.11 8.50 -11.94
N GLY A 235 16.40 8.83 -12.04
CA GLY A 235 17.50 7.92 -12.36
C GLY A 235 18.65 7.89 -11.35
N ALA A 236 18.39 7.72 -10.04
CA ALA A 236 19.47 7.41 -9.10
C ALA A 236 19.04 6.51 -7.93
N ASP A 237 18.39 5.39 -8.22
CA ASP A 237 18.31 4.22 -7.33
C ASP A 237 18.29 2.94 -8.18
N HIS A 238 19.36 2.75 -8.97
CA HIS A 238 19.69 1.45 -9.56
C HIS A 238 20.73 0.78 -8.66
N HIS A 239 20.28 -0.06 -7.74
CA HIS A 239 21.15 -1.07 -7.11
C HIS A 239 20.89 -2.42 -7.79
N PRO A 240 21.84 -3.00 -8.55
CA PRO A 240 21.61 -4.20 -9.34
C PRO A 240 21.48 -5.52 -8.55
N GLU A 241 21.28 -5.50 -7.22
CA GLU A 241 21.44 -6.69 -6.38
C GLU A 241 20.17 -7.21 -5.67
N ASP A 242 18.99 -6.58 -5.81
CA ASP A 242 17.75 -7.05 -5.16
C ASP A 242 17.11 -8.30 -5.83
N SER A 243 17.89 -8.98 -6.68
CA SER A 243 17.46 -10.15 -7.45
C SER A 243 18.14 -11.44 -6.99
N ARG A 244 18.18 -11.78 -5.69
CA ARG A 244 18.31 -13.18 -5.18
C ARG A 244 18.35 -13.31 -3.65
N ALA A 245 17.65 -14.35 -3.18
CA ALA A 245 17.80 -15.09 -1.90
C ALA A 245 17.25 -14.36 -0.64
N PHE A 246 16.67 -14.96 0.41
CA PHE A 246 16.52 -16.29 1.01
C PHE A 246 15.10 -16.37 1.67
N GLY A 247 14.40 -17.50 1.87
CA GLY A 247 14.71 -18.62 2.77
C GLY A 247 14.14 -18.41 4.19
N ILE A 248 13.34 -19.39 4.68
CA ILE A 248 13.00 -19.74 6.09
C ILE A 248 11.61 -19.31 6.64
N GLY A 249 10.80 -20.33 6.98
CA GLY A 249 10.41 -20.62 8.38
C GLY A 249 8.99 -20.28 8.87
N ASP A 250 8.11 -21.29 8.78
CA ASP A 250 7.07 -21.78 9.73
C ASP A 250 6.18 -20.87 10.61
N HIS A 251 4.88 -21.22 10.53
CA HIS A 251 3.75 -21.14 11.47
C HIS A 251 2.92 -19.84 11.70
N VAL A 252 1.94 -19.67 10.80
CA VAL A 252 0.45 -19.56 10.96
C VAL A 252 -0.16 -18.68 12.07
N GLU A 253 -0.91 -17.63 11.65
CA GLU A 253 -2.39 -17.54 11.80
C GLU A 253 -2.98 -16.44 10.87
N LEU A 254 -4.04 -16.79 10.11
CA LEU A 254 -4.59 -16.08 8.94
C LEU A 254 -5.84 -15.24 9.25
N ASP A 255 -6.15 -14.33 8.32
CA ASP A 255 -7.34 -13.50 8.17
C ASP A 255 -7.37 -12.16 8.90
N LYS A 256 -6.82 -11.13 8.22
CA LYS A 256 -7.47 -9.81 8.03
C LYS A 256 -6.62 -8.92 7.13
N VAL A 257 -7.18 -8.62 5.96
CA VAL A 257 -6.73 -7.63 4.98
C VAL A 257 -5.54 -8.07 4.12
N LEU A 258 -5.88 -8.66 2.97
CA LEU A 258 -5.16 -8.56 1.68
C LEU A 258 -3.71 -8.11 1.83
N ASN A 259 -2.82 -9.10 1.96
CA ASN A 259 -1.46 -8.92 2.44
C ASN A 259 -0.56 -8.24 1.38
N SER A 260 -0.08 -7.04 1.74
CA SER A 260 1.12 -6.41 1.19
C SER A 260 2.27 -6.67 2.16
N ASP A 261 3.02 -7.76 1.96
CA ASP A 261 4.20 -8.09 2.77
C ASP A 261 5.33 -8.57 1.85
N MET A 262 6.40 -7.79 1.73
CA MET A 262 7.77 -8.34 1.57
C MET A 262 8.91 -7.33 1.82
N LEU A 263 8.65 -6.01 1.89
CA LEU A 263 9.73 -5.00 2.02
C LEU A 263 10.19 -4.71 3.46
N ASP A 264 9.79 -5.48 4.47
CA ASP A 264 9.86 -5.03 5.88
C ASP A 264 10.83 -5.82 6.79
N ARG A 265 11.64 -6.75 6.24
CA ARG A 265 12.58 -7.53 7.08
C ARG A 265 13.97 -6.92 7.17
N ASP A 266 14.50 -6.36 6.10
CA ASP A 266 15.87 -5.80 6.10
C ASP A 266 15.93 -4.37 6.65
N TRP A 267 14.86 -3.57 6.48
CA TRP A 267 14.75 -2.22 7.06
C TRP A 267 14.70 -2.20 8.60
N ALA A 268 14.10 -3.22 9.22
CA ALA A 268 13.88 -3.28 10.66
C ALA A 268 15.11 -3.74 11.47
N ALA A 269 16.08 -4.41 10.82
CA ALA A 269 17.28 -4.92 11.47
C ALA A 269 18.30 -3.80 11.73
N ASP A 270 18.62 -2.99 10.72
CA ASP A 270 19.66 -1.95 10.80
C ASP A 270 19.30 -0.81 11.78
N ARG A 271 18.02 -0.48 11.95
CA ARG A 271 17.59 0.64 12.81
C ARG A 271 17.26 0.26 14.25
N ARG A 272 17.24 -1.04 14.57
CA ARG A 272 17.01 -1.50 15.95
C ARG A 272 18.11 -1.00 16.88
N ASP A 273 19.35 -0.99 16.40
CA ASP A 273 20.52 -0.55 17.16
C ASP A 273 20.60 0.97 17.32
N GLU A 274 20.11 1.74 16.34
CA GLU A 274 19.98 3.20 16.45
C GLU A 274 18.91 3.60 17.47
N VAL A 275 17.75 2.95 17.44
CA VAL A 275 16.69 3.15 18.43
C VAL A 275 17.19 2.77 19.82
N VAL A 276 17.88 1.63 19.98
CA VAL A 276 18.45 1.21 21.27
C VAL A 276 19.53 2.18 21.77
N ARG A 277 20.35 2.78 20.89
CA ARG A 277 21.31 3.84 21.25
C ARG A 277 20.62 5.12 21.70
N ALA A 278 19.57 5.57 20.99
CA ALA A 278 18.79 6.74 21.35
C ALA A 278 18.14 6.58 22.74
N PHE A 279 17.71 5.36 23.11
CA PHE A 279 17.16 5.05 24.43
C PHE A 279 18.22 4.84 25.54
N ARG A 280 19.47 4.50 25.22
CA ARG A 280 20.56 4.27 26.22
C ARG A 280 21.32 5.54 26.64
N GLY A 281 21.16 6.65 25.92
CA GLY A 281 21.89 7.92 26.13
C GLY A 281 21.52 8.74 27.38
N ARG A 282 20.54 8.32 28.19
CA ARG A 282 20.17 9.03 29.44
C ARG A 282 20.05 8.06 30.62
N ARG A 283 21.17 7.69 31.22
CA ARG A 283 21.19 7.31 32.65
C ARG A 283 21.57 8.56 33.45
N PRO A 284 20.80 8.94 34.49
CA PRO A 284 21.28 9.90 35.48
C PRO A 284 22.50 9.28 36.17
N ARG A 285 23.60 10.03 36.27
CA ARG A 285 24.67 9.67 37.22
C ARG A 285 24.09 9.79 38.63
N LEU A 286 24.19 8.72 39.41
CA LEU A 286 24.11 8.77 40.87
C LEU A 286 25.26 9.63 41.40
#